data_AF-A0A812MY86-F1
#
_entry.id   AF-A0A812MY86-F1
#
_cell.length_a   1.000
_cell.length_b   1.000
_cell.length_c   1.000
_cell.angle_alpha   90.00
_cell.angle_beta   90.00
_cell.angle_gamma   90.00
#
_symmetry.space_group_name_H-M   'P 1'
#
loop_
_entity.id
_entity.type
_entity.pdbx_description
1 polymer ?
#
loop_
_entity_poly.entity_id
_entity_poly.type
_entity_poly.pdbx_seq_one_letter_code
_entity_poly.pdbx_strand_id
1 'polypeptide(L)'
;MADARAIERGFDKHPDYPTWSRQGLLMKDLDDPKLGGDKGVQQLLRMVSGEESEGIPELPLRWQARNVTVQETPDPQSQLHMDTFAPIVKVWVFQDPPGVSLDEGPLLFSQRSHRNSEAKLRWMHAYAQEPASEARAEPSFRLRGCAAAAKAAADFVQAVEGHSILEAAAPAQPVLPLPGVRRTLVLADTSALHARGTGVPGRVRSSWRQAGDNDGGLKRLNPYRWTEAKPEL
;
A
#
# COMPACT_ATOMS: atom_id res chain seq x y z
N MET A 1 -8.74 -7.00 -9.17
CA MET A 1 -9.29 -8.16 -8.43
C MET A 1 -9.94 -7.77 -7.12
N ALA A 2 -9.26 -6.99 -6.26
CA ALA A 2 -9.90 -6.49 -5.02
C ALA A 2 -11.16 -5.65 -5.29
N ASP A 3 -11.15 -4.75 -6.27
CA ASP A 3 -12.34 -3.96 -6.64
C ASP A 3 -13.53 -4.82 -7.09
N ALA A 4 -13.28 -5.82 -7.94
CA ALA A 4 -14.33 -6.72 -8.40
C ALA A 4 -14.99 -7.47 -7.23
N ARG A 5 -14.18 -7.99 -6.30
CA ARG A 5 -14.68 -8.63 -5.08
C ARG A 5 -15.39 -7.64 -4.16
N ALA A 6 -14.88 -6.42 -4.03
CA ALA A 6 -15.50 -5.38 -3.22
C ALA A 6 -16.90 -5.02 -3.76
N ILE A 7 -17.05 -4.89 -5.08
CA ILE A 7 -18.35 -4.63 -5.74
C ILE A 7 -19.29 -5.84 -5.56
N GLU A 8 -18.82 -7.05 -5.86
CA GLU A 8 -19.61 -8.28 -5.73
C GLU A 8 -20.17 -8.45 -4.30
N ARG A 9 -19.37 -8.11 -3.29
CA ARG A 9 -19.71 -8.23 -1.87
C ARG A 9 -20.36 -6.97 -1.29
N GLY A 10 -20.56 -5.94 -2.10
CA GLY A 10 -21.21 -4.69 -1.70
C GLY A 10 -20.37 -3.78 -0.79
N PHE A 11 -19.07 -4.04 -0.66
CA PHE A 11 -18.14 -3.19 0.08
C PHE A 11 -17.86 -1.86 -0.62
N ASP A 12 -18.13 -1.78 -1.92
CA ASP A 12 -18.07 -0.55 -2.72
C ASP A 12 -19.05 0.54 -2.22
N LYS A 13 -20.08 0.14 -1.46
CA LYS A 13 -21.06 1.02 -0.83
C LYS A 13 -20.53 1.71 0.43
N HIS A 14 -19.37 1.30 0.96
CA HIS A 14 -18.76 1.97 2.10
C HIS A 14 -18.39 3.41 1.74
N PRO A 15 -18.65 4.41 2.60
CA PRO A 15 -18.44 5.83 2.27
C PRO A 15 -16.98 6.18 1.90
N ASP A 16 -16.01 5.44 2.43
CA ASP A 16 -14.58 5.64 2.11
C ASP A 16 -14.12 4.92 0.81
N TYR A 17 -14.94 4.05 0.21
CA TYR A 17 -14.54 3.28 -0.98
C TYR A 17 -14.21 4.16 -2.20
N PRO A 18 -14.94 5.25 -2.52
CA PRO A 18 -14.59 6.14 -3.62
C PRO A 18 -13.24 6.84 -3.45
N THR A 19 -12.78 7.03 -2.21
CA THR A 19 -11.43 7.56 -1.93
C THR A 19 -10.40 6.47 -2.09
N TRP A 20 -10.64 5.30 -1.47
CA TRP A 20 -9.76 4.14 -1.55
C TRP A 20 -9.50 3.69 -3.00
N SER A 21 -10.56 3.40 -3.75
CA SER A 21 -10.46 2.93 -5.16
C SER A 21 -9.69 3.91 -6.04
N ARG A 22 -9.83 5.21 -5.79
CA ARG A 22 -9.16 6.27 -6.55
C ARG A 22 -7.70 6.45 -6.15
N GLN A 23 -7.40 6.46 -4.85
CA GLN A 23 -6.10 6.88 -4.35
C GLN A 23 -5.16 5.73 -4.01
N GLY A 24 -5.69 4.56 -3.64
CA GLY A 24 -4.92 3.43 -3.10
C GLY A 24 -4.37 3.68 -1.69
N LEU A 25 -4.79 4.78 -1.07
CA LEU A 25 -4.39 5.23 0.26
C LEU A 25 -5.63 5.73 1.00
N LEU A 26 -5.82 5.29 2.24
CA LEU A 26 -6.86 5.81 3.12
C LEU A 26 -6.23 6.14 4.47
N MET A 27 -6.58 7.32 5.00
CA MET A 27 -6.12 7.79 6.30
C MET A 27 -7.30 8.18 7.15
N LYS A 28 -7.36 7.69 8.39
CA LYS A 28 -8.47 7.95 9.32
C LYS A 28 -7.92 8.31 10.69
N ASP A 29 -8.68 9.12 11.42
CA ASP A 29 -8.51 9.23 12.86
C ASP A 29 -9.00 7.94 13.52
N LEU A 30 -8.08 7.18 14.11
CA LEU A 30 -8.39 5.93 14.82
C LEU A 30 -9.19 6.17 16.10
N ASP A 31 -9.13 7.39 16.64
CA ASP A 31 -9.84 7.80 17.86
C ASP A 31 -11.23 8.39 17.56
N ASP A 32 -11.59 8.63 16.30
CA ASP A 32 -12.91 9.17 15.94
C ASP A 32 -14.01 8.19 16.36
N PRO A 33 -14.94 8.59 17.25
CA PRO A 33 -16.07 7.74 17.64
C PRO A 33 -16.90 7.25 16.45
N LYS A 34 -16.97 8.03 15.37
CA LYS A 34 -17.68 7.66 14.14
C LYS A 34 -17.02 6.52 13.38
N LEU A 35 -15.73 6.27 13.61
CA LEU A 35 -15.06 5.10 13.05
C LEU A 35 -15.69 3.83 13.62
N GLY A 36 -16.10 3.81 14.89
CA GLY A 36 -16.72 2.64 15.52
C GLY A 36 -15.71 1.65 16.14
N GLY A 37 -14.52 2.14 16.48
CA GLY A 37 -13.45 1.35 17.11
C GLY A 37 -13.00 0.17 16.25
N ASP A 38 -12.62 -0.93 16.89
CA ASP A 38 -12.09 -2.11 16.18
C ASP A 38 -13.05 -2.71 15.15
N LYS A 39 -14.36 -2.69 15.41
CA LYS A 39 -15.37 -3.16 14.44
C LYS A 39 -15.37 -2.30 13.18
N GLY A 40 -15.26 -0.98 13.36
CA GLY A 40 -15.10 -0.03 12.29
C GLY A 40 -13.85 -0.23 11.46
N VAL A 41 -12.71 -0.39 12.13
CA VAL A 41 -11.45 -0.71 11.47
C VAL A 41 -11.57 -2.03 10.71
N GLN A 42 -12.18 -3.07 11.29
CA GLN A 42 -12.40 -4.34 10.59
C GLN A 42 -13.27 -4.17 9.34
N GLN A 43 -14.32 -3.34 9.38
CA GLN A 43 -15.12 -3.00 8.19
C GLN A 43 -14.28 -2.31 7.10
N LEU A 44 -13.39 -1.38 7.48
CA LEU A 44 -12.42 -0.81 6.55
C LEU A 44 -11.52 -1.89 5.94
N LEU A 45 -10.99 -2.81 6.76
CA LEU A 45 -10.11 -3.89 6.31
C LEU A 45 -10.80 -4.82 5.31
N ARG A 46 -12.08 -5.13 5.52
CA ARG A 46 -12.90 -5.88 4.55
C ARG A 46 -13.07 -5.11 3.25
N MET A 47 -13.39 -3.82 3.35
CA MET A 47 -13.58 -2.96 2.18
C MET A 47 -12.31 -2.81 1.34
N VAL A 48 -11.16 -2.53 1.96
CA VAL A 48 -9.91 -2.31 1.22
C VAL A 48 -9.34 -3.59 0.59
N SER A 49 -9.58 -4.75 1.19
CA SER A 49 -9.14 -6.05 0.65
C SER A 49 -10.13 -6.67 -0.35
N GLY A 50 -11.40 -6.27 -0.26
CA GLY A 50 -12.50 -6.96 -0.90
C GLY A 50 -12.84 -8.30 -0.23
N GLU A 51 -12.33 -8.60 0.98
CA GLU A 51 -12.48 -9.89 1.67
C GLU A 51 -13.42 -9.83 2.88
N GLU A 52 -14.27 -10.84 3.08
CA GLU A 52 -15.18 -10.90 4.24
C GLU A 52 -14.45 -11.43 5.49
N SER A 53 -13.69 -12.51 5.33
CA SER A 53 -13.09 -13.26 6.45
C SER A 53 -11.64 -13.67 6.20
N GLU A 54 -11.30 -14.11 4.98
CA GLU A 54 -9.96 -14.59 4.68
C GLU A 54 -8.92 -13.47 4.77
N GLY A 55 -7.95 -13.63 5.67
CA GLY A 55 -6.91 -12.64 5.89
C GLY A 55 -7.34 -11.39 6.64
N ILE A 56 -8.61 -11.32 7.07
CA ILE A 56 -9.14 -10.28 7.95
C ILE A 56 -8.83 -10.67 9.41
N PRO A 57 -8.17 -9.80 10.20
CA PRO A 57 -7.88 -10.09 11.60
C PRO A 57 -9.17 -10.18 12.44
N GLU A 58 -9.18 -11.12 13.38
CA GLU A 58 -10.25 -11.27 14.36
C GLU A 58 -10.23 -10.13 15.39
N LEU A 59 -11.39 -9.91 16.03
CA LEU A 59 -11.54 -8.94 17.12
C LEU A 59 -11.15 -9.58 18.46
N PRO A 60 -10.60 -8.80 19.41
CA PRO A 60 -10.16 -7.41 19.27
C PRO A 60 -8.90 -7.30 18.40
N LEU A 61 -8.75 -6.17 17.71
CA LEU A 61 -7.59 -5.94 16.86
C LEU A 61 -6.34 -5.78 17.72
N ARG A 62 -5.32 -6.56 17.38
CA ARG A 62 -4.04 -6.53 18.08
C ARG A 62 -3.03 -5.71 17.29
N TRP A 63 -2.37 -4.79 17.99
CA TRP A 63 -1.36 -3.90 17.42
C TRP A 63 -0.01 -4.17 18.07
N GLN A 64 1.05 -4.18 17.27
CA GLN A 64 2.42 -4.32 17.72
C GLN A 64 3.26 -3.15 17.23
N ALA A 65 4.15 -2.66 18.10
CA ALA A 65 5.07 -1.60 17.73
C ALA A 65 6.05 -2.10 16.67
N ARG A 66 6.32 -1.25 15.68
CA ARG A 66 7.36 -1.46 14.67
C ARG A 66 8.12 -0.16 14.48
N ASN A 67 9.36 -0.19 14.95
CA ASN A 67 10.30 0.90 14.84
C ASN A 67 11.24 0.63 13.67
N VAL A 68 11.47 1.65 12.85
CA VAL A 68 12.41 1.59 11.73
C VAL A 68 13.39 2.74 11.88
N THR A 69 14.66 2.41 12.06
CA THR A 69 15.73 3.40 12.11
C THR A 69 16.10 3.84 10.70
N VAL A 70 16.17 5.16 10.47
CA VAL A 70 16.68 5.73 9.23
C VAL A 70 18.14 5.32 9.08
N GLN A 71 18.44 4.64 7.98
CA GLN A 71 19.78 4.14 7.69
C GLN A 71 20.66 5.25 7.11
N GLU A 72 21.96 5.22 7.39
CA GLU A 72 22.93 6.11 6.74
C GLU A 72 23.05 5.81 5.24
N THR A 73 23.06 4.53 4.88
CA THR A 73 23.06 4.08 3.49
C THR A 73 21.65 3.64 3.09
N PRO A 74 21.08 4.18 1.99
CA PRO A 74 19.79 3.74 1.49
C PRO A 74 19.79 2.23 1.18
N ASP A 75 18.76 1.54 1.66
CA ASP A 75 18.54 0.12 1.36
C ASP A 75 17.59 -0.03 0.15
N PRO A 76 17.38 -1.25 -0.39
CA PRO A 76 16.46 -1.45 -1.52
C PRO A 76 15.03 -0.96 -1.26
N GLN A 77 14.59 -0.93 0.00
CA GLN A 77 13.26 -0.43 0.39
C GLN A 77 13.14 1.09 0.26
N SER A 78 14.27 1.80 0.12
CA SER A 78 14.34 3.25 -0.09
C SER A 78 14.18 3.63 -1.57
N GLN A 79 14.18 2.64 -2.48
CA GLN A 79 13.86 2.84 -3.89
C GLN A 79 12.35 2.71 -4.09
N LEU A 80 11.75 3.55 -4.94
CA LEU A 80 10.33 3.41 -5.28
C LEU A 80 10.08 2.03 -5.91
N HIS A 81 9.17 1.27 -5.32
CA HIS A 81 8.83 -0.08 -5.75
C HIS A 81 7.37 -0.40 -5.49
N MET A 82 6.87 -1.44 -6.15
CA MET A 82 5.62 -2.12 -5.80
C MET A 82 5.98 -3.48 -5.22
N ASP A 83 5.25 -3.91 -4.19
CA ASP A 83 5.49 -5.20 -3.53
C ASP A 83 5.09 -6.39 -4.42
N THR A 84 4.03 -6.21 -5.22
CA THR A 84 3.54 -7.21 -6.18
C THR A 84 2.48 -6.63 -7.13
N PHE A 85 2.12 -7.37 -8.18
CA PHE A 85 1.18 -6.95 -9.24
C PHE A 85 -0.30 -6.98 -8.80
N ALA A 86 -0.63 -7.72 -7.76
CA ALA A 86 -1.97 -7.84 -7.20
C ALA A 86 -2.13 -6.98 -5.93
N PRO A 87 -3.35 -6.52 -5.59
CA PRO A 87 -3.57 -5.72 -4.39
C PRO A 87 -3.10 -6.43 -3.11
N ILE A 88 -2.26 -5.75 -2.34
CA ILE A 88 -1.84 -6.12 -0.99
C ILE A 88 -2.01 -4.89 -0.13
N VAL A 89 -2.71 -5.02 1.00
CA VAL A 89 -2.94 -3.87 1.89
C VAL A 89 -2.01 -3.94 3.08
N LYS A 90 -1.18 -2.91 3.27
CA LYS A 90 -0.43 -2.68 4.50
C LYS A 90 -1.17 -1.68 5.40
N VAL A 91 -1.03 -1.88 6.70
CA VAL A 91 -1.81 -1.16 7.72
C VAL A 91 -0.86 -0.66 8.80
N TRP A 92 -0.86 0.65 9.01
CA TRP A 92 -0.07 1.30 10.06
C TRP A 92 -0.96 2.17 10.94
N VAL A 93 -0.55 2.34 12.19
CA VAL A 93 -1.01 3.45 13.03
C VAL A 93 0.19 4.33 13.34
N PHE A 94 0.12 5.58 12.91
CA PHE A 94 1.07 6.61 13.33
C PHE A 94 0.51 7.28 14.58
N GLN A 95 1.31 7.31 15.65
CA GLN A 95 0.88 7.85 16.93
C GLN A 95 1.67 9.11 17.26
N ASP A 96 0.98 10.21 17.52
CA ASP A 96 1.58 11.47 17.94
C ASP A 96 1.47 11.66 19.47
N PRO A 97 2.55 12.00 20.20
CA PRO A 97 3.99 11.91 19.88
C PRO A 97 4.63 10.57 20.36
N PRO A 98 5.84 10.18 19.89
CA PRO A 98 6.59 10.72 18.75
C PRO A 98 6.05 10.11 17.45
N GLY A 99 5.38 10.95 16.66
CA GLY A 99 4.77 10.58 15.39
C GLY A 99 5.76 10.29 14.28
N VAL A 100 5.24 10.34 13.06
CA VAL A 100 6.03 10.23 11.84
C VAL A 100 6.16 11.64 11.25
N SER A 101 7.38 12.16 11.15
CA SER A 101 7.72 13.41 10.47
C SER A 101 8.64 13.12 9.28
N LEU A 102 9.01 14.17 8.55
CA LEU A 102 9.96 14.06 7.42
C LEU A 102 11.33 13.55 7.88
N ASP A 103 11.78 13.93 9.08
CA ASP A 103 13.10 13.54 9.59
C ASP A 103 13.17 12.06 9.98
N GLU A 104 12.05 11.39 10.20
CA GLU A 104 12.00 9.96 10.53
C GLU A 104 11.85 9.06 9.29
N GLY A 105 11.88 9.60 8.08
CA GLY A 105 11.78 8.78 6.87
C GLY A 105 10.38 8.17 6.70
N PRO A 106 9.33 9.00 6.46
CA PRO A 106 7.96 8.55 6.34
C PRO A 106 7.77 7.56 5.18
N LEU A 107 6.61 6.91 5.11
CA LEU A 107 6.25 6.18 3.88
C LEU A 107 6.17 7.20 2.73
N LEU A 108 6.85 6.96 1.62
CA LEU A 108 6.54 7.64 0.36
C LEU A 108 5.51 6.81 -0.39
N PHE A 109 4.47 7.44 -0.92
CA PHE A 109 3.41 6.75 -1.63
C PHE A 109 2.99 7.53 -2.89
N SER A 110 2.96 6.85 -4.03
CA SER A 110 2.45 7.39 -5.29
C SER A 110 0.98 7.03 -5.45
N GLN A 111 0.10 7.97 -5.10
CA GLN A 111 -1.34 7.76 -5.25
C GLN A 111 -1.72 7.44 -6.70
N ARG A 112 -2.80 6.67 -6.88
CA ARG A 112 -3.35 6.19 -8.17
C ARG A 112 -2.52 5.12 -8.88
N SER A 113 -1.23 4.97 -8.53
CA SER A 113 -0.34 3.99 -9.16
C SER A 113 -0.64 2.53 -8.80
N HIS A 114 -1.57 2.25 -7.87
CA HIS A 114 -2.11 0.90 -7.64
C HIS A 114 -2.93 0.41 -8.85
N ARG A 115 -3.57 1.32 -9.57
CA ARG A 115 -4.45 0.99 -10.70
C ARG A 115 -3.66 0.44 -11.89
N ASN A 116 -4.21 -0.57 -12.53
CA ASN A 116 -3.66 -1.17 -13.76
C ASN A 116 -3.96 -0.31 -14.98
N SER A 117 -3.31 0.85 -15.07
CA SER A 117 -3.30 1.66 -16.28
C SER A 117 -2.48 1.01 -17.39
N GLU A 118 -2.71 1.39 -18.64
CA GLU A 118 -1.91 0.91 -19.77
C GLU A 118 -0.40 1.18 -19.57
N ALA A 119 -0.04 2.37 -19.09
CA ALA A 119 1.36 2.74 -18.87
C ALA A 119 2.02 1.87 -17.78
N LYS A 120 1.31 1.60 -16.67
CA LYS A 120 1.79 0.65 -15.63
C LYS A 120 1.88 -0.78 -16.17
N LEU A 121 0.88 -1.23 -16.93
CA LEU A 121 0.86 -2.58 -17.51
C LEU A 121 2.01 -2.78 -18.50
N ARG A 122 2.33 -1.76 -19.32
CA ARG A 122 3.50 -1.77 -20.22
C ARG A 122 4.81 -1.87 -19.45
N TRP A 123 4.94 -1.11 -18.36
CA TRP A 123 6.10 -1.19 -17.45
C TRP A 123 6.24 -2.59 -16.83
N MET A 124 5.16 -3.12 -16.23
CA MET A 124 5.16 -4.46 -15.62
C MET A 124 5.40 -5.58 -16.63
N HIS A 125 4.82 -5.46 -17.83
CA HIS A 125 5.04 -6.42 -18.92
C HIS A 125 6.51 -6.44 -19.33
N ALA A 126 7.14 -5.28 -19.54
CA ALA A 126 8.57 -5.21 -19.84
C ALA A 126 9.43 -5.79 -18.71
N TYR A 127 8.99 -5.65 -17.45
CA TYR A 127 9.61 -6.27 -16.28
C TYR A 127 9.50 -7.80 -16.23
N ALA A 128 8.53 -8.39 -16.92
CA ALA A 128 8.35 -9.83 -17.05
C ALA A 128 9.15 -10.44 -18.23
N GLN A 129 9.84 -9.61 -19.03
CA GLN A 129 10.64 -10.04 -20.17
C GLN A 129 12.15 -9.90 -19.87
N GLU A 130 12.98 -10.63 -20.62
CA GLU A 130 14.44 -10.41 -20.59
C GLU A 130 14.79 -8.96 -21.00
N PRO A 131 15.82 -8.32 -20.40
CA PRO A 131 16.80 -8.85 -19.45
C PRO A 131 16.42 -8.67 -17.96
N ALA A 132 15.14 -8.43 -17.64
CA ALA A 132 14.73 -8.19 -16.25
C ALA A 132 14.86 -9.47 -15.41
N SER A 133 15.81 -9.48 -14.48
CA SER A 133 16.03 -10.58 -13.54
C SER A 133 15.50 -10.32 -12.13
N GLU A 134 15.25 -9.05 -11.79
CA GLU A 134 14.82 -8.62 -10.46
C GLU A 134 13.50 -9.27 -10.02
N ALA A 135 12.53 -9.33 -10.94
CA ALA A 135 11.23 -9.98 -10.72
C ALA A 135 11.33 -11.51 -10.49
N ARG A 136 12.48 -12.12 -10.82
CA ARG A 136 12.75 -13.55 -10.54
C ARG A 136 13.28 -13.78 -9.13
N ALA A 137 13.89 -12.76 -8.52
CA ALA A 137 14.47 -12.84 -7.18
C ALA A 137 13.43 -12.61 -6.09
N GLU A 138 12.54 -11.64 -6.30
CA GLU A 138 11.42 -11.33 -5.41
C GLU A 138 10.22 -10.83 -6.22
N PRO A 139 8.97 -10.96 -5.73
CA PRO A 139 7.79 -10.46 -6.44
C PRO A 139 7.69 -8.92 -6.47
N SER A 140 8.74 -8.20 -6.06
CA SER A 140 8.78 -6.73 -5.99
C SER A 140 9.43 -6.13 -7.23
N PHE A 141 8.88 -5.02 -7.72
CA PHE A 141 9.37 -4.34 -8.92
C PHE A 141 9.79 -2.92 -8.56
N ARG A 142 11.07 -2.59 -8.73
CA ARG A 142 11.62 -1.26 -8.43
C ARG A 142 11.42 -0.38 -9.66
N LEU A 143 10.97 0.86 -9.51
CA LEU A 143 10.62 1.75 -10.65
C LEU A 143 11.70 1.81 -11.73
N ARG A 144 12.98 1.85 -11.30
CA ARG A 144 14.17 1.92 -12.15
C ARG A 144 15.08 0.69 -12.06
N GLY A 145 14.65 -0.42 -11.46
CA GLY A 145 15.50 -1.61 -11.33
C GLY A 145 15.79 -2.31 -12.66
N CYS A 146 14.99 -2.05 -13.70
CA CYS A 146 15.21 -2.51 -15.07
C CYS A 146 15.16 -1.33 -16.06
N ALA A 147 16.28 -1.07 -16.74
CA ALA A 147 16.39 0.01 -17.72
C ALA A 147 15.44 -0.20 -18.92
N ALA A 148 15.24 -1.43 -19.37
CA ALA A 148 14.31 -1.74 -20.46
C ALA A 148 12.86 -1.41 -20.07
N ALA A 149 12.44 -1.78 -18.85
CA ALA A 149 11.11 -1.46 -18.34
C ALA A 149 10.91 0.05 -18.14
N ALA A 150 11.89 0.74 -17.53
CA ALA A 150 11.85 2.19 -17.35
C ALA A 150 11.75 2.94 -18.69
N LYS A 151 12.45 2.46 -19.73
CA LYS A 151 12.35 3.01 -21.09
C LYS A 151 11.00 2.71 -21.74
N ALA A 152 10.49 1.50 -21.58
CA ALA A 152 9.21 1.08 -22.17
C ALA A 152 8.02 1.91 -21.65
N ALA A 153 8.12 2.48 -20.45
CA ALA A 153 7.07 3.32 -19.87
C ALA A 153 7.64 4.60 -19.24
N ALA A 154 8.44 5.35 -20.01
CA ALA A 154 9.09 6.57 -19.53
C ALA A 154 8.10 7.63 -19.03
N ASP A 155 6.91 7.69 -19.63
CA ASP A 155 5.78 8.53 -19.21
C ASP A 155 5.30 8.21 -17.80
N PHE A 156 5.14 6.92 -17.47
CA PHE A 156 4.76 6.44 -16.14
C PHE A 156 5.84 6.76 -15.12
N VAL A 157 7.11 6.50 -15.46
CA VAL A 157 8.26 6.81 -14.58
C VAL A 157 8.31 8.31 -14.27
N GLN A 158 8.23 9.16 -15.30
CA GLN A 158 8.22 10.61 -15.13
C GLN A 158 7.06 11.10 -14.26
N ALA A 159 5.87 10.53 -14.42
CA ALA A 159 4.71 10.94 -13.63
C ALA A 159 4.86 10.60 -12.14
N VAL A 160 5.39 9.42 -11.83
CA VAL A 160 5.63 8.99 -10.45
C VAL A 160 6.75 9.79 -9.78
N GLU A 161 7.73 10.25 -10.55
CA GLU A 161 8.81 11.12 -10.07
C GLU A 161 8.42 12.60 -10.05
N GLY A 162 7.26 12.96 -10.60
CA GLY A 162 6.77 14.34 -10.67
C GLY A 162 7.38 15.21 -11.75
N HIS A 163 7.98 14.58 -12.76
CA HIS A 163 8.45 15.24 -13.98
C HIS A 163 7.34 15.43 -15.04
N SER A 164 6.18 14.78 -14.87
CA SER A 164 5.01 14.95 -15.75
C SER A 164 3.69 14.73 -14.99
N ILE A 165 2.56 15.09 -15.59
CA ILE A 165 1.23 14.85 -15.04
C ILE A 165 0.58 13.71 -15.82
N LEU A 166 0.21 12.64 -15.11
CA LEU A 166 -0.56 11.52 -15.65
C LEU A 166 -1.73 11.22 -14.70
N GLU A 167 -2.91 10.91 -15.22
CA GLU A 167 -4.02 10.49 -14.35
C GLU A 167 -3.71 9.17 -13.63
N ALA A 168 -2.93 8.31 -14.26
CA ALA A 168 -2.59 6.98 -13.77
C ALA A 168 -1.66 6.96 -12.54
N ALA A 169 -0.93 8.05 -12.26
CA ALA A 169 -0.01 8.12 -11.12
C ALA A 169 0.22 9.58 -10.69
N ALA A 170 0.32 9.81 -9.38
CA ALA A 170 0.79 11.07 -8.82
C ALA A 170 2.27 10.96 -8.41
N PRO A 171 3.00 12.08 -8.27
CA PRO A 171 4.32 12.07 -7.68
C PRO A 171 4.29 11.38 -6.31
N ALA A 172 5.30 10.58 -5.99
CA ALA A 172 5.37 9.97 -4.65
C ALA A 172 5.51 11.07 -3.58
N GLN A 173 4.62 11.04 -2.58
CA GLN A 173 4.59 12.04 -1.49
C GLN A 173 4.75 11.35 -0.12
N PRO A 174 5.34 12.06 0.88
CA PRO A 174 5.40 11.55 2.24
C PRO A 174 4.01 11.43 2.86
N VAL A 175 3.72 10.27 3.44
CA VAL A 175 2.52 10.03 4.23
C VAL A 175 2.82 10.40 5.68
N LEU A 176 2.24 11.52 6.12
CA LEU A 176 2.39 12.07 7.47
C LEU A 176 1.08 11.90 8.26
N PRO A 177 1.12 11.87 9.61
CA PRO A 177 -0.08 11.85 10.44
C PRO A 177 -1.04 12.99 10.09
N LEU A 178 -2.33 12.74 10.23
CA LEU A 178 -3.35 13.77 10.04
C LEU A 178 -3.16 14.89 11.08
N PRO A 179 -3.25 16.18 10.69
CA PRO A 179 -3.11 17.28 11.63
C PRO A 179 -4.16 17.22 12.76
N GLY A 180 -3.72 17.38 14.00
CA GLY A 180 -4.59 17.36 15.18
C GLY A 180 -5.12 15.97 15.57
N VAL A 181 -4.65 14.90 14.91
CA VAL A 181 -5.06 13.51 15.17
C VAL A 181 -3.98 12.77 15.93
N ARG A 182 -4.33 12.25 17.11
CA ARG A 182 -3.39 11.54 17.97
C ARG A 182 -2.98 10.18 17.41
N ARG A 183 -3.90 9.44 16.80
CA ARG A 183 -3.64 8.14 16.18
C ARG A 183 -4.19 8.10 14.77
N THR A 184 -3.31 8.27 13.79
CA THR A 184 -3.67 8.18 12.38
C THR A 184 -3.55 6.74 11.91
N LEU A 185 -4.68 6.11 11.57
CA LEU A 185 -4.72 4.85 10.84
C LEU A 185 -4.39 5.11 9.37
N VAL A 186 -3.45 4.36 8.81
CA VAL A 186 -3.04 4.41 7.41
C VAL A 186 -3.23 3.05 6.78
N LEU A 187 -4.02 2.98 5.72
CA LEU A 187 -4.22 1.80 4.88
C LEU A 187 -3.66 2.11 3.50
N ALA A 188 -2.76 1.29 2.96
CA ALA A 188 -2.17 1.51 1.65
C ALA A 188 -2.14 0.23 0.82
N ASP A 189 -2.57 0.32 -0.45
CA ASP A 189 -2.42 -0.74 -1.45
C ASP A 189 -0.99 -0.71 -1.98
N THR A 190 -0.17 -1.67 -1.59
CA THR A 190 1.25 -1.76 -1.97
C THR A 190 1.49 -2.38 -3.34
N SER A 191 0.41 -2.64 -4.10
CA SER A 191 0.52 -2.72 -5.57
C SER A 191 0.77 -1.34 -6.20
N ALA A 192 0.57 -0.24 -5.45
CA ALA A 192 1.09 1.08 -5.79
C ALA A 192 2.61 1.17 -5.58
N LEU A 193 3.23 2.13 -6.27
CA LEU A 193 4.61 2.51 -6.01
C LEU A 193 4.72 3.24 -4.68
N HIS A 194 5.65 2.77 -3.87
CA HIS A 194 5.94 3.29 -2.55
C HIS A 194 7.40 3.06 -2.21
N ALA A 195 7.89 3.75 -1.18
CA ALA A 195 9.24 3.58 -0.68
C ALA A 195 9.31 3.92 0.81
N ARG A 196 10.38 3.51 1.44
CA ARG A 196 10.85 4.17 2.65
C ARG A 196 11.40 5.54 2.27
N GLY A 197 10.85 6.58 2.88
CA GLY A 197 11.34 7.94 2.71
C GLY A 197 12.71 8.14 3.34
N THR A 198 13.43 9.11 2.78
CA THR A 198 14.65 9.64 3.38
C THR A 198 14.34 10.40 4.66
N GLY A 199 15.29 10.46 5.57
CA GLY A 199 15.20 11.23 6.81
C GLY A 199 16.59 11.49 7.35
N VAL A 200 16.67 11.89 8.62
CA VAL A 200 17.94 12.08 9.33
C VAL A 200 18.42 10.71 9.83
N PRO A 201 19.61 10.22 9.43
CA PRO A 201 20.15 8.95 9.90
C PRO A 201 20.14 8.82 11.43
N GLY A 202 19.79 7.64 11.94
CA GLY A 202 19.67 7.36 13.36
C GLY A 202 18.33 7.77 13.99
N ARG A 203 17.50 8.61 13.34
CA ARG A 203 16.12 8.84 13.78
C ARG A 203 15.28 7.57 13.62
N VAL A 204 14.24 7.45 14.43
CA VAL A 204 13.39 6.25 14.49
C VAL A 204 11.96 6.58 14.12
N ARG A 205 11.49 6.04 12.99
CA ARG A 205 10.07 6.04 12.67
C ARG A 205 9.35 5.04 13.56
N SER A 206 8.52 5.55 14.46
CA SER A 206 7.67 4.73 15.32
C SER A 206 6.30 4.56 14.69
N SER A 207 5.85 3.31 14.56
CA SER A 207 4.54 2.98 14.02
C SER A 207 4.00 1.75 14.72
N TRP A 208 2.69 1.54 14.67
CA TRP A 208 2.09 0.26 15.03
C TRP A 208 1.58 -0.44 13.79
N ARG A 209 1.59 -1.76 13.80
CA ARG A 209 1.06 -2.61 12.74
C ARG A 209 0.17 -3.68 13.34
N GLN A 210 -0.69 -4.28 12.52
CA GLN A 210 -1.47 -5.42 12.99
C GLN A 210 -0.52 -6.56 13.40
N ALA A 211 -0.71 -7.12 14.58
CA ALA A 211 0.11 -8.20 15.12
C ALA A 211 -0.16 -9.56 14.44
N GLY A 212 0.88 -10.15 13.86
CA GLY A 212 0.81 -11.46 13.20
C GLY A 212 1.80 -11.57 12.05
N ASP A 213 1.76 -12.70 11.35
CA ASP A 213 2.57 -12.94 10.15
C ASP A 213 1.81 -12.43 8.90
N ASN A 214 1.85 -11.11 8.71
CA ASN A 214 1.05 -10.40 7.72
C ASN A 214 1.85 -9.31 6.96
N ASP A 215 3.17 -9.33 7.06
CA ASP A 215 4.07 -8.32 6.49
C ASP A 215 3.68 -6.85 6.80
N GLY A 216 3.06 -6.62 7.95
CA GLY A 216 2.62 -5.30 8.38
C GLY A 216 1.28 -4.85 7.78
N GLY A 217 0.41 -5.79 7.45
CA GLY A 217 -0.84 -5.52 6.76
C GLY A 217 -1.91 -6.59 6.97
N LEU A 218 -2.67 -6.82 5.92
CA LEU A 218 -3.54 -7.97 5.80
C LEU A 218 -2.75 -9.17 5.26
N LYS A 219 -3.18 -10.38 5.64
CA LYS A 219 -2.53 -11.60 5.15
C LYS A 219 -2.58 -11.62 3.63
N ARG A 220 -1.43 -11.80 2.99
CA ARG A 220 -1.33 -11.91 1.54
C ARG A 220 -2.09 -13.15 1.07
N LEU A 221 -3.08 -12.96 0.22
CA LEU A 221 -3.85 -14.05 -0.38
C LEU A 221 -3.27 -14.37 -1.76
N ASN A 222 -3.32 -15.63 -2.16
CA ASN A 222 -2.91 -16.02 -3.51
C ASN A 222 -3.90 -15.37 -4.51
N PRO A 223 -3.42 -14.50 -5.42
CA PRO A 223 -4.29 -13.81 -6.36
C PRO A 223 -4.89 -14.75 -7.42
N TYR A 224 -4.35 -15.96 -7.57
CA TYR A 224 -4.83 -17.01 -8.47
C TYR A 224 -5.74 -18.02 -7.77
N ARG A 225 -6.33 -17.67 -6.63
CA ARG A 225 -7.40 -18.49 -6.04
C ARG A 225 -8.56 -18.53 -7.04
N TRP A 226 -8.76 -19.69 -7.62
CA TRP A 226 -9.99 -19.99 -8.32
C TRP A 226 -11.05 -20.11 -7.24
N THR A 227 -12.14 -19.35 -7.35
CA THR A 227 -13.35 -19.69 -6.63
C THR A 227 -13.69 -21.10 -7.11
N GLU A 228 -13.53 -22.11 -6.27
CA GLU A 228 -14.22 -23.37 -6.50
C GLU A 228 -15.69 -22.96 -6.62
N ALA A 229 -16.23 -23.04 -7.84
CA ALA A 229 -17.64 -22.83 -8.05
C ALA A 229 -18.33 -23.73 -7.03
N LYS A 230 -19.20 -23.15 -6.19
CA LYS A 230 -20.03 -23.96 -5.29
C LYS A 230 -20.63 -25.07 -6.15
N PRO A 231 -20.45 -26.35 -5.79
CA PRO A 231 -21.16 -27.40 -6.50
C PRO A 231 -22.64 -27.03 -6.41
N GLU A 232 -23.25 -26.78 -7.57
CA GLU A 232 -24.71 -26.69 -7.65
C GLU A 232 -25.26 -28.04 -7.17
N LEU A 233 -26.23 -27.97 -6.25
CA LEU A 233 -26.89 -29.10 -5.60
C LEU A 233 -27.49 -30.09 -6.61
#